data_AF-A0A1S1TLM8-F1
#
_entry.id   AF-A0A1S1TLM8-F1
#
_cell.length_a   1.000
_cell.length_b   1.000
_cell.length_c   1.000
_cell.angle_alpha   90.00
_cell.angle_beta   90.00
_cell.angle_gamma   90.00
#
_symmetry.space_group_name_H-M   'P 1'
#
loop_
_entity.id
_entity.type
_entity.pdbx_description
1 polymer ?
#
loop_
_entity_poly.entity_id
_entity_poly.type
_entity_poly.pdbx_seq_one_letter_code
_entity_poly.pdbx_strand_id
1 'polypeptide(L)'
;MAFEEIEILTASKTASHTGVSVGLVKIRNGKALLKINFRPHVFEEMGFAESDHFVPMLGTGEDYGMIRLQKNKGGKVRAKLREASHGARYFCVNLGQRPEFVDRAEKAVPCQWEKIDLATIEIVLPAWVDETNPSKPKRIAAEPPTVAAGRREAERMRAEAQAAVRRREESELRQVQSEMRKVVADALKDVPEFHPKLGLTVAEADVLGVLASRHGKLVSRDSLMTLIYGANADELPDDKIIDVWISKIRPKLPISVSIETVHGQGWRLKGDVKQLYAVVAA
;
A
#
# COMPACT_ATOMS: atom_id res chain seq x y z
N MET A 1 -3.69 44.62 26.59
CA MET A 1 -3.56 43.15 26.68
C MET A 1 -4.76 42.67 27.47
N ALA A 2 -5.68 41.93 26.85
CA ALA A 2 -6.90 41.45 27.49
C ALA A 2 -6.80 39.94 27.63
N PHE A 3 -6.62 39.47 28.87
CA PHE A 3 -6.75 38.07 29.24
C PHE A 3 -7.68 38.03 30.45
N GLU A 4 -8.78 37.28 30.34
CA GLU A 4 -9.67 36.97 31.45
C GLU A 4 -9.21 35.69 32.14
N GLU A 5 -9.36 35.69 33.46
CA GLU A 5 -9.09 34.56 34.34
C GLU A 5 -10.23 33.52 34.18
N ILE A 6 -9.88 32.28 33.84
CA ILE A 6 -10.84 31.18 33.73
C ILE A 6 -10.83 30.43 35.05
N GLU A 7 -11.97 30.38 35.74
CA GLU A 7 -12.15 29.50 36.91
C GLU A 7 -12.04 28.04 36.47
N ILE A 8 -10.95 27.39 36.88
CA ILE A 8 -10.84 25.93 36.76
C ILE A 8 -11.70 25.31 37.87
N LEU A 9 -12.94 24.97 37.53
CA LEU A 9 -13.80 24.14 38.37
C LEU A 9 -13.08 22.81 38.64
N THR A 10 -12.53 22.70 39.84
CA THR A 10 -11.83 21.49 40.27
C THR A 10 -12.88 20.44 40.59
N ALA A 11 -13.04 19.45 39.71
CA ALA A 11 -13.98 18.35 39.91
C ALA A 11 -13.70 17.64 41.25
N SER A 12 -14.63 17.78 42.20
CA SER A 12 -14.61 17.07 43.48
C SER A 12 -14.53 15.56 43.23
N LYS A 13 -13.52 14.91 43.82
CA LYS A 13 -13.38 13.44 43.90
C LYS A 13 -14.41 12.84 44.87
N THR A 14 -15.69 13.01 44.56
CA THR A 14 -16.77 12.17 45.09
C THR A 14 -17.21 11.31 43.92
N ALA A 15 -17.21 9.98 44.04
CA ALA A 15 -17.69 9.11 42.98
C ALA A 15 -19.10 9.55 42.56
N SER A 16 -19.18 10.27 41.43
CA SER A 16 -20.40 10.89 40.95
C SER A 16 -21.26 9.77 40.38
N HIS A 17 -22.03 9.12 41.25
CA HIS A 17 -23.09 8.24 40.82
C HIS A 17 -24.13 9.10 40.10
N THR A 18 -24.02 9.18 38.78
CA THR A 18 -24.95 9.91 37.90
C THR A 18 -26.39 9.41 37.99
N GLY A 19 -26.66 8.37 38.78
CA GLY A 19 -27.98 7.75 38.91
C GLY A 19 -28.35 6.86 37.72
N VAL A 20 -27.60 6.89 36.62
CA VAL A 20 -27.77 6.03 35.45
C VAL A 20 -26.52 5.19 35.25
N SER A 21 -26.68 3.90 35.00
CA SER A 21 -25.56 3.02 34.65
C SER A 21 -25.92 2.05 33.55
N VAL A 22 -24.93 1.71 32.73
CA VAL A 22 -25.10 0.85 31.56
C VAL A 22 -24.08 -0.27 31.61
N GLY A 23 -24.50 -1.50 31.31
CA GLY A 23 -23.61 -2.66 31.25
C GLY A 23 -24.11 -3.77 30.32
N LEU A 24 -23.23 -4.73 30.03
CA LEU A 24 -23.54 -5.91 29.23
C LEU A 24 -23.54 -7.15 30.12
N VAL A 25 -24.65 -7.88 30.10
CA VAL A 25 -24.77 -9.15 30.86
C VAL A 25 -24.78 -10.31 29.88
N LYS A 26 -23.87 -11.27 30.08
CA LYS A 26 -23.79 -12.50 29.29
C LYS A 26 -24.01 -13.71 30.21
N ILE A 27 -24.91 -14.63 29.82
CA ILE A 27 -25.19 -15.85 30.59
C ILE A 27 -24.67 -17.05 29.79
N ARG A 28 -23.66 -17.77 30.31
CA ARG A 28 -23.06 -18.97 29.68
C ARG A 28 -22.76 -18.73 28.18
N ASN A 29 -23.30 -19.59 27.30
CA ASN A 29 -23.14 -19.54 25.85
C ASN A 29 -24.18 -18.62 25.16
N GLY A 30 -24.98 -17.87 25.92
CA GLY A 30 -25.90 -16.87 25.38
C GLY A 30 -25.17 -15.60 24.93
N LYS A 31 -25.84 -14.78 24.13
CA LYS A 31 -25.28 -13.48 23.69
C LYS A 31 -25.36 -12.43 24.80
N ALA A 32 -24.48 -11.44 24.76
CA ALA A 32 -24.48 -10.30 25.66
C ALA A 32 -25.76 -9.46 25.48
N LEU A 33 -26.37 -9.07 26.59
CA LEU A 33 -27.59 -8.27 26.65
C LEU A 33 -27.30 -6.91 27.27
N LEU A 34 -27.71 -5.85 26.59
CA LEU A 34 -27.57 -4.49 27.08
C LEU A 34 -28.62 -4.18 28.16
N LYS A 35 -28.16 -3.68 29.30
CA LYS A 35 -29.02 -3.22 30.40
C LYS A 35 -28.68 -1.80 30.79
N ILE A 36 -29.74 -1.02 31.02
CA ILE A 36 -29.67 0.33 31.59
C ILE A 36 -30.36 0.28 32.94
N ASN A 37 -29.68 0.76 33.98
CA ASN A 37 -30.20 0.84 35.33
C ASN A 37 -30.34 2.31 35.74
N PHE A 38 -31.51 2.67 36.24
CA PHE A 38 -31.84 3.98 36.79
C PHE A 38 -32.00 3.86 38.31
N ARG A 39 -31.42 4.79 39.06
CA ARG A 39 -31.77 5.00 40.46
C ARG A 39 -33.18 5.62 40.55
N PRO A 40 -33.92 5.37 41.65
CA PRO A 40 -35.29 5.87 41.79
C PRO A 40 -35.42 7.38 41.53
N HIS A 41 -34.51 8.20 42.08
CA HIS A 41 -34.57 9.65 41.90
C HIS A 41 -34.50 10.10 40.43
N VAL A 42 -33.63 9.50 39.61
CA VAL A 42 -33.55 9.83 38.17
C VAL A 42 -34.82 9.40 37.44
N PHE A 43 -35.33 8.22 37.78
CA PHE A 43 -36.53 7.68 37.15
C PHE A 43 -37.76 8.55 37.46
N GLU A 44 -37.86 9.05 38.70
CA GLU A 44 -38.88 9.99 39.15
C GLU A 44 -38.71 11.38 38.52
N GLU A 45 -37.48 11.89 38.41
CA GLU A 45 -37.16 13.17 37.77
C GLU A 45 -37.57 13.22 36.29
N MET A 46 -37.52 12.08 35.61
CA MET A 46 -38.00 11.92 34.24
C MET A 46 -39.53 11.77 34.15
N GLY A 47 -40.25 11.66 35.26
CA GLY A 47 -41.69 11.37 35.25
C GLY A 47 -42.01 9.98 34.68
N PHE A 48 -41.09 9.03 34.85
CA PHE A 48 -41.25 7.66 34.40
C PHE A 48 -41.92 6.78 35.48
N ALA A 49 -42.65 5.77 35.02
CA ALA A 49 -43.33 4.77 35.83
C ALA A 49 -43.05 3.35 35.30
N GLU A 50 -43.24 2.32 36.13
CA GLU A 50 -43.04 0.91 35.70
C GLU A 50 -44.04 0.45 34.63
N SER A 51 -45.18 1.13 34.53
CA SER A 51 -46.19 0.91 33.49
C SER A 51 -45.80 1.55 32.15
N ASP A 52 -44.79 2.42 32.13
CA ASP A 52 -44.38 3.09 30.91
C ASP A 52 -43.66 2.15 29.94
N HIS A 53 -43.84 2.48 28.67
CA HIS A 53 -43.23 1.80 27.54
C HIS A 53 -42.21 2.74 26.92
N PHE A 54 -41.10 2.16 26.46
CA PHE A 54 -39.97 2.91 25.94
C PHE A 54 -39.57 2.45 24.55
N VAL A 55 -39.17 3.41 23.72
CA VAL A 55 -38.54 3.22 22.43
C VAL A 55 -37.06 3.58 22.58
N PRO A 56 -36.15 2.59 22.54
CA PRO A 56 -34.71 2.83 22.55
C PRO A 56 -34.21 3.20 21.14
N MET A 57 -33.45 4.29 21.03
CA MET A 57 -32.84 4.76 19.79
C MET A 57 -31.32 4.84 19.99
N LEU A 58 -30.57 4.07 19.22
CA LEU A 58 -29.10 4.10 19.23
C LEU A 58 -28.60 5.20 18.29
N GLY A 59 -27.68 6.03 18.78
CA GLY A 59 -27.03 7.04 17.96
C GLY A 59 -26.10 6.42 16.92
N THR A 60 -26.00 7.08 15.77
CA THR A 60 -25.16 6.69 14.63
C THR A 60 -24.35 7.89 14.15
N GLY A 61 -23.30 7.67 13.36
CA GLY A 61 -22.47 8.76 12.85
C GLY A 61 -21.81 9.56 13.97
N GLU A 62 -22.10 10.86 14.04
CA GLU A 62 -21.62 11.78 15.08
C GLU A 62 -22.19 11.45 16.47
N ASP A 63 -23.37 10.84 16.52
CA ASP A 63 -24.04 10.44 17.76
C ASP A 63 -23.65 9.03 18.24
N TYR A 64 -22.66 8.40 17.60
CA TYR A 64 -22.21 7.06 18.00
C TYR A 64 -21.75 7.06 19.46
N GLY A 65 -22.17 6.04 20.22
CA GLY A 65 -21.91 5.98 21.65
C GLY A 65 -22.97 6.70 22.49
N MET A 66 -24.07 7.18 21.90
CA MET A 66 -25.23 7.68 22.64
C MET A 66 -26.45 6.76 22.46
N ILE A 67 -27.31 6.73 23.48
CA ILE A 67 -28.64 6.11 23.39
C ILE A 67 -29.70 7.06 23.92
N ARG A 68 -30.80 7.21 23.17
CA ARG A 68 -32.02 7.86 23.65
C ARG A 68 -33.04 6.83 24.07
N LEU A 69 -33.65 7.05 25.22
CA LEU A 69 -34.79 6.28 25.70
C LEU A 69 -36.00 7.21 25.78
N GLN A 70 -36.97 6.99 24.89
CA GLN A 70 -38.18 7.81 24.81
C GLN A 70 -39.39 7.06 25.34
N LYS A 71 -40.07 7.64 26.33
CA LYS A 71 -41.39 7.19 26.81
C LYS A 71 -42.42 7.35 25.71
N ASN A 72 -42.96 6.22 25.26
CA ASN A 72 -43.92 6.16 24.17
C ASN A 72 -44.82 4.94 24.35
N LYS A 73 -46.15 5.11 24.24
CA LYS A 73 -47.14 4.03 24.41
C LYS A 73 -46.93 2.85 23.43
N GLY A 74 -46.32 3.10 22.26
CA GLY A 74 -45.95 2.06 21.29
C GLY A 74 -44.59 1.38 21.56
N GLY A 75 -43.89 1.78 22.62
CA GLY A 75 -42.60 1.20 23.00
C GLY A 75 -42.72 -0.28 23.35
N LYS A 76 -41.68 -1.06 23.04
CA LYS A 76 -41.66 -2.51 23.30
C LYS A 76 -40.89 -2.88 24.56
N VAL A 77 -40.16 -1.93 25.14
CA VAL A 77 -39.34 -2.15 26.32
C VAL A 77 -39.99 -1.51 27.53
N ARG A 78 -39.89 -2.16 28.69
CA ARG A 78 -40.38 -1.66 29.97
C ARG A 78 -39.25 -1.66 31.00
N ALA A 79 -39.30 -0.70 31.90
CA ALA A 79 -38.50 -0.72 33.11
C ALA A 79 -39.08 -1.75 34.09
N LYS A 80 -38.22 -2.46 34.81
CA LYS A 80 -38.60 -3.34 35.92
C LYS A 80 -37.89 -2.88 37.17
N LEU A 81 -38.63 -2.63 38.24
CA LEU A 81 -38.02 -2.41 39.54
C LEU A 81 -37.28 -3.68 40.00
N ARG A 82 -36.08 -3.47 40.53
CA ARG A 82 -35.18 -4.50 41.04
C ARG A 82 -34.57 -4.03 42.35
N GLU A 83 -34.15 -5.00 43.15
CA GLU A 83 -33.42 -4.80 44.39
C GLU A 83 -32.07 -5.51 44.29
N ALA A 84 -30.99 -4.82 44.66
CA ALA A 84 -29.67 -5.39 44.74
C ALA A 84 -29.47 -6.15 46.05
N SER A 85 -28.48 -7.03 46.13
CA SER A 85 -28.18 -7.81 47.35
C SER A 85 -27.91 -6.96 48.60
N HIS A 86 -27.54 -5.68 48.42
CA HIS A 86 -27.32 -4.71 49.50
C HIS A 86 -28.55 -3.82 49.77
N GLY A 87 -29.76 -4.25 49.34
CA GLY A 87 -31.04 -3.56 49.58
C GLY A 87 -31.31 -2.35 48.68
N ALA A 88 -30.37 -1.94 47.84
CA ALA A 88 -30.57 -0.77 46.98
C ALA A 88 -31.52 -1.07 45.82
N ARG A 89 -32.56 -0.25 45.68
CA ARG A 89 -33.55 -0.33 44.59
C ARG A 89 -33.07 0.39 43.33
N TYR A 90 -33.45 -0.12 42.17
CA TYR A 90 -33.17 0.46 40.86
C TYR A 90 -34.18 -0.03 39.81
N PHE A 91 -34.40 0.75 38.77
CA PHE A 91 -35.20 0.36 37.61
C PHE A 91 -34.29 -0.14 36.50
N CYS A 92 -34.54 -1.35 36.01
CA CYS A 92 -33.77 -1.96 34.93
C CYS A 92 -34.57 -1.98 33.62
N VAL A 93 -34.02 -1.39 32.59
CA VAL A 93 -34.48 -1.46 31.20
C VAL A 93 -33.56 -2.43 30.46
N ASN A 94 -34.12 -3.54 29.96
CA ASN A 94 -33.37 -4.55 29.22
C ASN A 94 -33.60 -4.35 27.71
N LEU A 95 -32.53 -4.06 26.98
CA LEU A 95 -32.57 -3.78 25.54
C LEU A 95 -32.24 -5.00 24.68
N GLY A 96 -32.02 -6.16 25.32
CA GLY A 96 -31.73 -7.41 24.64
C GLY A 96 -30.34 -7.43 24.00
N GLN A 97 -30.15 -8.37 23.06
CA GLN A 97 -28.92 -8.44 22.27
C GLN A 97 -28.88 -7.30 21.26
N ARG A 98 -27.75 -6.63 21.19
CA ARG A 98 -27.45 -5.60 20.20
C ARG A 98 -26.21 -6.01 19.41
N PRO A 99 -26.32 -6.32 18.09
CA PRO A 99 -25.16 -6.68 17.28
C PRO A 99 -24.12 -5.55 17.17
N GLU A 100 -24.51 -4.31 17.48
CA GLU A 100 -23.66 -3.12 17.46
C GLU A 100 -22.65 -3.09 18.61
N PHE A 101 -22.78 -3.95 19.64
CA PHE A 101 -21.88 -3.98 20.80
C PHE A 101 -21.12 -5.30 20.92
N VAL A 102 -20.01 -5.26 21.65
CA VAL A 102 -19.17 -6.43 21.92
C VAL A 102 -19.96 -7.56 22.58
N ASP A 103 -19.76 -8.80 22.12
CA ASP A 103 -20.42 -9.98 22.69
C ASP A 103 -19.65 -10.53 23.90
N ARG A 104 -19.48 -9.71 24.94
CA ARG A 104 -18.87 -10.11 26.22
C ARG A 104 -19.59 -9.44 27.40
N ALA A 105 -19.35 -9.96 28.60
CA ALA A 105 -19.88 -9.33 29.81
C ALA A 105 -19.05 -8.08 30.13
N GLU A 106 -19.73 -6.96 30.38
CA GLU A 106 -19.12 -5.70 30.81
C GLU A 106 -19.82 -5.21 32.07
N LYS A 107 -19.04 -4.80 33.07
CA LYS A 107 -19.59 -4.28 34.33
C LYS A 107 -20.44 -3.04 34.06
N ALA A 108 -21.50 -2.86 34.84
CA ALA A 108 -22.30 -1.65 34.75
C ALA A 108 -21.45 -0.42 35.17
N VAL A 109 -21.33 0.56 34.28
CA VAL A 109 -20.56 1.79 34.50
C VAL A 109 -21.53 2.98 34.64
N PRO A 110 -21.32 3.90 35.60
CA PRO A 110 -22.07 5.16 35.65
C PRO A 110 -21.93 5.94 34.35
N CYS A 111 -23.05 6.42 33.80
CA CYS A 111 -23.10 7.11 32.51
C CYS A 111 -23.60 8.53 32.69
N GLN A 112 -23.03 9.48 31.95
CA GLN A 112 -23.61 10.81 31.84
C GLN A 112 -24.94 10.73 31.08
N TRP A 113 -25.87 11.59 31.42
CA TRP A 113 -27.17 11.65 30.78
C TRP A 113 -27.72 13.07 30.81
N GLU A 114 -28.61 13.36 29.88
CA GLU A 114 -29.31 14.63 29.76
C GLU A 114 -30.80 14.39 29.54
N LYS A 115 -31.62 15.21 30.20
CA LYS A 115 -33.06 15.28 29.96
C LYS A 115 -33.31 16.18 28.77
N ILE A 116 -33.66 15.58 27.63
CA ILE A 116 -33.97 16.33 26.40
C ILE A 116 -35.36 16.97 26.52
N ASP A 117 -36.33 16.21 27.02
CA ASP A 117 -37.70 16.67 27.26
C ASP A 117 -38.38 15.85 28.38
N LEU A 118 -39.69 16.01 28.55
CA LEU A 118 -40.47 15.30 29.59
C LEU A 118 -40.63 13.79 29.35
N ALA A 119 -40.29 13.28 28.16
CA ALA A 119 -40.43 11.89 27.77
C ALA A 119 -39.11 11.25 27.32
N THR A 120 -38.06 12.03 27.08
CA THR A 120 -36.83 11.59 26.41
C THR A 120 -35.62 11.86 27.28
N ILE A 121 -34.89 10.79 27.60
CA ILE A 121 -33.55 10.86 28.22
C ILE A 121 -32.50 10.42 27.20
N GLU A 122 -31.42 11.16 27.10
CA GLU A 122 -30.22 10.80 26.34
C GLU A 122 -29.12 10.35 27.30
N ILE A 123 -28.42 9.27 26.97
CA ILE A 123 -27.41 8.66 27.81
C ILE A 123 -26.15 8.44 26.97
N VAL A 124 -25.02 8.95 27.46
CA VAL A 124 -23.70 8.69 26.89
C VAL A 124 -23.24 7.31 27.35
N LEU A 125 -23.04 6.40 26.40
CA LEU A 125 -22.66 5.02 26.67
C LEU A 125 -21.17 4.90 27.05
N PRO A 126 -20.77 3.83 27.77
CA PRO A 126 -19.38 3.64 28.16
C PRO A 126 -18.45 3.36 26.97
N ALA A 127 -17.14 3.57 27.18
CA ALA A 127 -16.11 3.43 26.15
C ALA A 127 -16.02 2.04 25.47
N TRP A 128 -16.51 0.95 26.10
CA TRP A 128 -16.56 -0.36 25.45
C TRP A 128 -17.53 -0.40 24.26
N VAL A 129 -18.43 0.58 24.13
CA VAL A 129 -19.26 0.78 22.93
C VAL A 129 -18.42 1.26 21.75
N ASP A 130 -17.39 2.05 21.98
CA ASP A 130 -16.55 2.58 20.91
C ASP A 130 -15.68 1.53 20.22
N GLU A 131 -15.46 0.36 20.83
CA GLU A 131 -14.66 -0.73 20.23
C GLU A 131 -15.28 -1.26 18.93
N THR A 132 -16.60 -1.15 18.80
CA THR A 132 -17.37 -1.57 17.63
C THR A 132 -17.76 -0.40 16.73
N ASN A 133 -17.26 0.81 17.01
CA ASN A 133 -17.55 2.01 16.22
C ASN A 133 -17.00 1.85 14.79
N PRO A 134 -17.86 1.77 13.75
CA PRO A 134 -17.42 1.59 12.38
C PRO A 134 -16.66 2.82 11.84
N SER A 135 -16.88 3.99 12.43
CA SER A 135 -16.26 5.26 12.05
C SER A 135 -14.95 5.55 12.79
N LYS A 136 -14.63 4.82 13.87
CA LYS A 136 -13.39 5.00 14.61
C LYS A 136 -12.29 4.24 13.87
N PRO A 137 -11.25 4.92 13.32
CA PRO A 137 -10.16 4.22 12.67
C PRO A 137 -9.56 3.24 13.68
N LYS A 138 -9.53 1.94 13.32
CA LYS A 138 -8.88 0.93 14.14
C LYS A 138 -7.49 1.45 14.48
N ARG A 139 -7.24 1.76 15.76
CA ARG A 139 -5.90 2.05 16.24
C ARG A 139 -5.09 0.79 15.99
N ILE A 140 -4.36 0.75 14.87
CA ILE A 140 -3.20 -0.12 14.74
C ILE A 140 -2.31 0.32 15.90
N ALA A 141 -2.15 -0.53 16.91
CA ALA A 141 -1.28 -0.24 18.04
C ALA A 141 0.06 0.23 17.45
N ALA A 142 0.44 1.48 17.75
CA ALA A 142 1.70 2.00 17.28
C ALA A 142 2.79 1.05 17.78
N GLU A 143 3.56 0.50 16.85
CA GLU A 143 4.65 -0.42 17.15
C GLU A 143 5.59 0.26 18.16
N PRO A 144 6.03 -0.44 19.22
CA PRO A 144 6.90 0.17 20.24
C PRO A 144 8.11 0.83 19.57
N PRO A 145 8.54 2.02 20.01
CA PRO A 145 9.57 2.81 19.32
C PRO A 145 10.89 2.06 19.13
N THR A 146 11.21 1.10 20.01
CA THR A 146 12.38 0.22 19.91
C THR A 146 12.29 -0.76 18.75
N VAL A 147 11.11 -1.33 18.50
CA VAL A 147 10.88 -2.28 17.41
C VAL A 147 10.83 -1.53 16.06
N ALA A 148 10.22 -0.34 16.04
CA ALA A 148 10.23 0.53 14.87
C ALA A 148 11.65 1.03 14.51
N ALA A 149 12.48 1.34 15.51
CA ALA A 149 13.88 1.73 15.30
C ALA A 149 14.71 0.57 14.72
N GLY A 150 14.61 -0.63 15.30
CA GLY A 150 15.35 -1.81 14.81
C GLY A 150 14.96 -2.21 13.39
N ARG A 151 13.68 -2.11 13.02
CA ARG A 151 13.22 -2.37 11.65
C ARG A 151 13.82 -1.38 10.64
N ARG A 152 13.85 -0.08 10.97
CA ARG A 152 14.45 0.96 10.11
C ARG A 152 15.96 0.77 9.93
N GLU A 153 16.66 0.30 10.96
CA GLU A 153 18.09 -0.05 10.85
C GLU A 153 18.30 -1.29 9.97
N ALA A 154 17.48 -2.33 10.13
CA ALA A 154 17.55 -3.52 9.28
C ALA A 154 17.21 -3.21 7.81
N GLU A 155 16.22 -2.35 7.56
CA GLU A 155 15.87 -1.88 6.21
C GLU A 155 16.99 -1.05 5.58
N ARG A 156 17.63 -0.16 6.35
CA ARG A 156 18.81 0.59 5.89
C ARG A 156 19.97 -0.34 5.53
N MET A 157 20.30 -1.30 6.39
CA MET A 157 21.36 -2.28 6.10
C MET A 157 21.06 -3.12 4.85
N ARG A 158 19.80 -3.53 4.66
CA ARG A 158 19.38 -4.25 3.45
C ARG A 158 19.47 -3.38 2.21
N ALA A 159 19.04 -2.12 2.29
CA ALA A 159 19.11 -1.17 1.18
C ALA A 159 20.57 -0.85 0.81
N GLU A 160 21.45 -0.66 1.80
CA GLU A 160 22.88 -0.45 1.61
C GLU A 160 23.56 -1.68 1.00
N ALA A 161 23.22 -2.88 1.48
CA ALA A 161 23.72 -4.14 0.91
C ALA A 161 23.28 -4.32 -0.55
N GLN A 162 22.01 -4.07 -0.86
CA GLN A 162 21.50 -4.12 -2.23
C GLN A 162 22.13 -3.04 -3.13
N ALA A 163 22.41 -1.85 -2.60
CA ALA A 163 23.11 -0.80 -3.33
C ALA A 163 24.61 -1.14 -3.54
N ALA A 164 25.23 -1.86 -2.60
CA ALA A 164 26.60 -2.35 -2.74
C ALA A 164 26.70 -3.47 -3.78
N VAL A 165 25.74 -4.40 -3.80
CA VAL A 165 25.64 -5.44 -4.83
C VAL A 165 25.44 -4.81 -6.21
N ARG A 166 24.47 -3.92 -6.37
CA ARG A 166 24.25 -3.21 -7.65
C ARG A 166 25.48 -2.46 -8.13
N ARG A 167 26.19 -1.76 -7.24
CA ARG A 167 27.45 -1.07 -7.62
C ARG A 167 28.54 -2.03 -8.07
N ARG A 168 28.66 -3.21 -7.45
CA ARG A 168 29.62 -4.24 -7.87
C ARG A 168 29.24 -4.81 -9.22
N GLU A 169 27.98 -5.21 -9.39
CA GLU A 169 27.46 -5.72 -10.66
C GLU A 169 27.64 -4.70 -11.80
N GLU A 170 27.28 -3.43 -11.59
CA GLU A 170 27.51 -2.37 -12.59
C GLU A 170 28.99 -2.17 -12.91
N SER A 171 29.88 -2.27 -11.91
CA SER A 171 31.32 -2.13 -12.13
C SER A 171 31.91 -3.31 -12.92
N GLU A 172 31.48 -4.54 -12.61
CA GLU A 172 31.85 -5.76 -13.32
C GLU A 172 31.34 -5.71 -14.76
N LEU A 173 30.08 -5.26 -14.96
CA LEU A 173 29.48 -5.09 -16.28
C LEU A 173 30.26 -4.09 -17.14
N ARG A 174 30.63 -2.94 -16.57
CA ARG A 174 31.45 -1.92 -17.25
C ARG A 174 32.86 -2.42 -17.56
N GLN A 175 33.45 -3.20 -16.66
CA GLN A 175 34.77 -3.79 -16.89
C GLN A 175 34.73 -4.81 -18.04
N VAL A 176 33.73 -5.71 -18.04
CA VAL A 176 33.52 -6.67 -19.13
C VAL A 176 33.24 -5.94 -20.45
N GLN A 177 32.42 -4.88 -20.43
CA GLN A 177 32.15 -4.05 -21.61
C GLN A 177 33.42 -3.40 -22.16
N SER A 178 34.27 -2.87 -21.28
CA SER A 178 35.54 -2.24 -21.66
C SER A 178 36.50 -3.25 -22.29
N GLU A 179 36.67 -4.43 -21.68
CA GLU A 179 37.55 -5.47 -22.21
C GLU A 179 37.03 -6.02 -23.55
N MET A 180 35.71 -6.18 -23.71
CA MET A 180 35.15 -6.68 -24.98
C MET A 180 35.20 -5.64 -26.10
N ARG A 181 35.00 -4.34 -25.79
CA ARG A 181 35.22 -3.26 -26.79
C ARG A 181 36.66 -3.24 -27.29
N LYS A 182 37.64 -3.58 -26.45
CA LYS A 182 39.03 -3.74 -26.90
C LYS A 182 39.16 -4.93 -27.86
N VAL A 183 38.51 -6.06 -27.58
CA VAL A 183 38.51 -7.23 -28.49
C VAL A 183 37.87 -6.92 -29.84
N VAL A 184 36.75 -6.19 -29.86
CA VAL A 184 36.11 -5.75 -31.12
C VAL A 184 36.99 -4.74 -31.85
N ALA A 185 37.58 -3.77 -31.15
CA ALA A 185 38.50 -2.81 -31.74
C ALA A 185 39.76 -3.50 -32.31
N ASP A 186 40.29 -4.53 -31.64
CA ASP A 186 41.40 -5.32 -32.17
C ASP A 186 40.98 -6.19 -33.37
N ALA A 187 39.74 -6.71 -33.39
CA ALA A 187 39.21 -7.45 -34.55
C ALA A 187 38.91 -6.55 -35.76
N LEU A 188 38.61 -5.28 -35.53
CA LEU A 188 38.33 -4.27 -36.57
C LEU A 188 39.56 -3.41 -36.93
N LYS A 189 40.71 -3.63 -36.29
CA LYS A 189 41.93 -2.82 -36.42
C LYS A 189 42.49 -2.77 -37.84
N ASP A 190 42.22 -3.82 -38.62
CA ASP A 190 42.66 -3.97 -40.01
C ASP A 190 41.57 -3.59 -41.02
N VAL A 191 40.41 -3.08 -40.57
CA VAL A 191 39.33 -2.61 -41.45
C VAL A 191 39.57 -1.13 -41.77
N PRO A 192 39.79 -0.77 -43.04
CA PRO A 192 39.92 0.63 -43.43
C PRO A 192 38.63 1.42 -43.11
N GLU A 193 38.75 2.74 -42.94
CA GLU A 193 37.57 3.59 -42.71
C GLU A 193 36.59 3.48 -43.89
N PHE A 194 35.30 3.32 -43.57
CA PHE A 194 34.25 3.29 -44.58
C PHE A 194 34.09 4.64 -45.26
N HIS A 195 33.77 4.61 -46.56
CA HIS A 195 33.60 5.81 -47.35
C HIS A 195 32.47 6.69 -46.77
N PRO A 196 32.70 7.99 -46.41
CA PRO A 196 31.69 8.83 -45.75
C PRO A 196 30.36 8.97 -46.49
N LYS A 197 30.40 8.94 -47.84
CA LYS A 197 29.22 8.92 -48.72
C LYS A 197 28.24 7.76 -48.48
N LEU A 198 28.64 6.68 -47.81
CA LEU A 198 27.74 5.57 -47.47
C LEU A 198 26.71 5.98 -46.39
N GLY A 199 26.96 7.04 -45.62
CA GLY A 199 26.00 7.57 -44.64
C GLY A 199 25.61 6.54 -43.57
N LEU A 200 26.57 5.74 -43.11
CA LEU A 200 26.38 4.72 -42.09
C LEU A 200 26.32 5.36 -40.70
N THR A 201 25.37 4.92 -39.88
CA THR A 201 25.39 5.19 -38.44
C THR A 201 26.45 4.34 -37.75
N VAL A 202 26.82 4.67 -36.49
CA VAL A 202 27.85 3.94 -35.73
C VAL A 202 27.55 2.43 -35.69
N ALA A 203 26.31 2.05 -35.34
CA ALA A 203 25.92 0.65 -35.28
C ALA A 203 25.90 -0.05 -36.66
N GLU A 204 25.53 0.68 -37.72
CA GLU A 204 25.57 0.14 -39.08
C GLU A 204 27.01 -0.08 -39.57
N ALA A 205 27.93 0.81 -39.20
CA ALA A 205 29.36 0.69 -39.50
C ALA A 205 29.98 -0.49 -38.74
N ASP A 206 29.62 -0.72 -37.48
CA ASP A 206 30.10 -1.85 -36.69
C ASP A 206 29.62 -3.19 -37.29
N VAL A 207 28.33 -3.30 -37.63
CA VAL A 207 27.77 -4.50 -38.32
C VAL A 207 28.50 -4.76 -39.64
N LEU A 208 28.66 -3.71 -40.46
CA LEU A 208 29.31 -3.84 -41.76
C LEU A 208 30.82 -4.15 -41.60
N GLY A 209 31.49 -3.59 -40.60
CA GLY A 209 32.89 -3.85 -40.27
C GLY A 209 33.15 -5.31 -39.94
N VAL A 210 32.29 -5.93 -39.13
CA VAL A 210 32.39 -7.36 -38.82
C VAL A 210 32.18 -8.22 -40.07
N LEU A 211 31.18 -7.88 -40.90
CA LEU A 211 30.92 -8.59 -42.16
C LEU A 211 32.04 -8.42 -43.18
N ALA A 212 32.68 -7.24 -43.22
CA ALA A 212 33.76 -6.94 -44.14
C ALA A 212 35.08 -7.58 -43.72
N SER A 213 35.37 -7.64 -42.42
CA SER A 213 36.50 -8.40 -41.85
C SER A 213 36.41 -9.89 -42.18
N ARG A 214 35.19 -10.41 -42.32
CA ARG A 214 34.90 -11.81 -42.65
C ARG A 214 34.35 -11.94 -44.07
N HIS A 215 34.82 -11.12 -45.00
CA HIS A 215 34.37 -11.13 -46.38
C HIS A 215 34.30 -12.55 -46.98
N GLY A 216 33.18 -12.89 -47.63
CA GLY A 216 32.93 -14.20 -48.20
C GLY A 216 32.59 -15.32 -47.20
N LYS A 217 32.72 -15.10 -45.89
CA LYS A 217 32.37 -16.07 -44.83
C LYS A 217 31.00 -15.77 -44.23
N LEU A 218 30.34 -16.81 -43.74
CA LEU A 218 29.08 -16.69 -43.02
C LEU A 218 29.33 -16.18 -41.60
N VAL A 219 28.57 -15.17 -41.18
CA VAL A 219 28.57 -14.64 -39.81
C VAL A 219 27.20 -14.85 -39.21
N SER A 220 27.15 -15.55 -38.06
CA SER A 220 25.88 -15.87 -37.38
C SER A 220 25.26 -14.65 -36.69
N ARG A 221 23.96 -14.73 -36.45
CA ARG A 221 23.21 -13.75 -35.64
C ARG A 221 23.80 -13.61 -34.26
N ASP A 222 24.07 -14.72 -33.59
CA ASP A 222 24.67 -14.70 -32.26
C ASP A 222 26.06 -14.07 -32.26
N SER A 223 26.85 -14.27 -33.32
CA SER A 223 28.15 -13.60 -33.45
C SER A 223 27.99 -12.08 -33.57
N LEU A 224 27.06 -11.60 -34.40
CA LEU A 224 26.80 -10.17 -34.56
C LEU A 224 26.19 -9.56 -33.28
N MET A 225 25.20 -10.24 -32.68
CA MET A 225 24.60 -9.81 -31.41
C MET A 225 25.62 -9.76 -30.28
N THR A 226 26.50 -10.76 -30.18
CA THR A 226 27.56 -10.78 -29.16
C THR A 226 28.56 -9.65 -29.37
N LEU A 227 28.97 -9.41 -30.62
CA LEU A 227 29.97 -8.38 -30.96
C LEU A 227 29.42 -6.95 -30.83
N ILE A 228 28.10 -6.75 -31.00
CA ILE A 228 27.49 -5.41 -30.98
C ILE A 228 26.81 -5.09 -29.65
N TYR A 229 26.25 -6.10 -28.96
CA TYR A 229 25.37 -5.91 -27.78
C TYR A 229 25.76 -6.68 -26.53
N GLY A 230 26.82 -7.50 -26.54
CA GLY A 230 27.14 -8.48 -25.49
C GLY A 230 27.45 -7.96 -24.06
N ALA A 231 27.11 -6.71 -23.72
CA ALA A 231 27.29 -6.14 -22.38
C ALA A 231 26.01 -5.65 -21.69
N ASN A 232 24.84 -5.72 -22.34
CA ASN A 232 23.56 -5.32 -21.72
C ASN A 232 22.61 -6.53 -21.64
N ALA A 233 22.64 -7.27 -20.53
CA ALA A 233 21.70 -8.38 -20.29
C ALA A 233 20.27 -7.89 -19.97
N ASP A 234 20.12 -6.66 -19.48
CA ASP A 234 18.83 -6.12 -19.02
C ASP A 234 18.01 -5.42 -20.11
N GLU A 235 18.60 -5.20 -21.29
CA GLU A 235 17.92 -4.63 -22.45
C GLU A 235 18.44 -5.35 -23.70
N LEU A 236 18.17 -6.67 -23.77
CA LEU A 236 18.34 -7.42 -25.01
C LEU A 236 17.50 -6.70 -26.08
N PRO A 237 18.12 -6.12 -27.12
CA PRO A 237 17.38 -5.56 -28.23
C PRO A 237 16.43 -6.62 -28.78
N ASP A 238 15.31 -6.19 -29.38
CA ASP A 238 14.44 -7.08 -30.13
C ASP A 238 15.32 -7.98 -31.00
N ASP A 239 15.08 -9.29 -30.92
CA ASP A 239 15.84 -10.32 -31.63
C ASP A 239 16.12 -9.87 -33.08
N LYS A 240 15.18 -9.15 -33.70
CA LYS A 240 15.21 -8.65 -35.10
C LYS A 240 16.05 -7.41 -35.37
N ILE A 241 16.74 -6.81 -34.39
CA ILE A 241 17.45 -5.54 -34.63
C ILE A 241 18.58 -5.67 -35.66
N ILE A 242 19.26 -6.83 -35.70
CA ILE A 242 20.29 -7.10 -36.72
C ILE A 242 19.64 -7.16 -38.12
N ASP A 243 18.47 -7.79 -38.25
CA ASP A 243 17.72 -7.80 -39.52
C ASP A 243 17.37 -6.37 -39.97
N VAL A 244 16.98 -5.50 -39.04
CA VAL A 244 16.67 -4.09 -39.31
C VAL A 244 17.92 -3.36 -39.81
N TRP A 245 19.08 -3.54 -39.18
CA TRP A 245 20.31 -2.91 -39.63
C TRP A 245 20.79 -3.44 -40.98
N ILE A 246 20.71 -4.74 -41.22
CA ILE A 246 21.04 -5.32 -42.52
C ILE A 246 20.11 -4.76 -43.60
N SER A 247 18.83 -4.59 -43.30
CA SER A 247 17.86 -3.94 -44.19
C SER A 247 18.23 -2.48 -44.49
N LYS A 248 18.74 -1.73 -43.51
CA LYS A 248 19.19 -0.33 -43.67
C LYS A 248 20.55 -0.20 -44.37
N ILE A 249 21.45 -1.16 -44.19
CA ILE A 249 22.79 -1.16 -44.82
C ILE A 249 22.68 -1.46 -46.31
N ARG A 250 21.88 -2.47 -46.69
CA ARG A 250 21.71 -2.89 -48.10
C ARG A 250 21.52 -1.76 -49.12
N PRO A 251 20.59 -0.80 -48.94
CA PRO A 251 20.40 0.28 -49.90
C PRO A 251 21.56 1.29 -49.93
N LYS A 252 22.44 1.28 -48.93
CA LYS A 252 23.61 2.16 -48.83
C LYS A 252 24.85 1.56 -49.50
N LEU A 253 24.83 0.28 -49.87
CA LEU A 253 25.96 -0.39 -50.49
C LEU A 253 26.10 -0.02 -51.98
N PRO A 254 27.33 0.05 -52.51
CA PRO A 254 27.54 0.15 -53.95
C PRO A 254 27.02 -1.10 -54.66
N ILE A 255 26.64 -0.97 -55.93
CA ILE A 255 26.04 -2.04 -56.75
C ILE A 255 26.93 -3.30 -56.82
N SER A 256 28.24 -3.13 -56.68
CA SER A 256 29.25 -4.18 -56.70
C SER A 256 29.34 -5.01 -55.42
N VAL A 257 28.65 -4.62 -54.34
CA VAL A 257 28.69 -5.28 -53.04
C VAL A 257 27.28 -5.62 -52.57
N SER A 258 27.10 -6.82 -52.05
CA SER A 258 25.81 -7.28 -51.54
C SER A 258 25.94 -8.08 -50.26
N ILE A 259 24.91 -7.99 -49.41
CA ILE A 259 24.76 -8.82 -48.22
C ILE A 259 23.73 -9.90 -48.51
N GLU A 260 24.20 -11.14 -48.61
CA GLU A 260 23.38 -12.34 -48.75
C GLU A 260 22.87 -12.79 -47.38
N THR A 261 21.58 -13.08 -47.28
CA THR A 261 20.99 -13.73 -46.10
C THR A 261 20.93 -15.24 -46.33
N VAL A 262 21.57 -16.00 -45.45
CA VAL A 262 21.43 -17.45 -45.37
C VAL A 262 20.44 -17.74 -44.24
N HIS A 263 19.22 -18.12 -44.61
CA HIS A 263 18.11 -18.27 -43.68
C HIS A 263 18.46 -19.24 -42.54
N GLY A 264 18.20 -18.80 -41.29
CA GLY A 264 18.50 -19.57 -40.08
C GLY A 264 19.97 -19.68 -39.70
N GLN A 265 20.89 -19.11 -40.50
CA GLN A 265 22.34 -19.27 -40.29
C GLN A 265 23.08 -17.93 -40.16
N GLY A 266 22.62 -16.87 -40.84
CA GLY A 266 23.17 -15.52 -40.70
C GLY A 266 23.39 -14.82 -42.04
N TRP A 267 24.44 -14.00 -42.11
CA TRP A 267 24.71 -13.15 -43.28
C TRP A 267 26.12 -13.30 -43.81
N ARG A 268 26.27 -13.01 -45.09
CA ARG A 268 27.54 -13.07 -45.81
C ARG A 268 27.69 -11.88 -46.73
N LEU A 269 28.83 -11.21 -46.65
CA LEU A 269 29.17 -10.12 -47.57
C LEU A 269 29.85 -10.69 -48.82
N LYS A 270 29.34 -10.31 -50.00
CA LYS A 270 29.84 -10.72 -51.33
C LYS A 270 30.14 -9.49 -52.19
N GLY A 271 31.05 -9.66 -53.15
CA GLY A 271 31.38 -8.63 -54.13
C GLY A 271 32.67 -7.86 -53.81
N ASP A 272 32.86 -6.70 -54.45
CA ASP A 272 34.12 -5.93 -54.34
C ASP A 272 34.13 -5.02 -53.11
N VAL A 273 34.50 -5.58 -51.96
CA VAL A 273 34.56 -4.87 -50.67
C VAL A 273 35.51 -3.68 -50.65
N LYS A 274 36.44 -3.56 -51.59
CA LYS A 274 37.35 -2.39 -51.66
C LYS A 274 36.60 -1.08 -51.89
N GLN A 275 35.44 -1.15 -52.54
CA GLN A 275 34.60 0.03 -52.81
C GLN A 275 33.85 0.55 -51.57
N LEU A 276 33.83 -0.21 -50.48
CA LEU A 276 33.25 0.23 -49.22
C LEU A 276 34.15 1.21 -48.48
N TYR A 277 35.45 1.16 -48.75
CA TYR A 277 36.43 1.91 -48.00
C TYR A 277 36.76 3.23 -48.69
N ALA A 278 37.10 4.24 -47.90
CA ALA A 278 37.79 5.40 -48.43
C ALA A 278 39.11 4.91 -49.05
N VAL A 279 39.43 5.37 -50.26
CA VAL A 279 40.73 5.07 -50.86
C VAL A 279 41.80 5.64 -49.93
N VAL A 280 42.55 4.78 -49.26
CA VAL A 280 43.78 5.19 -48.58
C VAL A 280 44.73 5.61 -49.69
N ALA A 281 44.89 6.91 -49.88
CA ALA A 281 46.02 7.43 -50.63
C ALA A 281 47.29 6.93 -49.92
N ALA A 282 48.15 6.24 -50.68
CA ALA A 282 49.48 5.84 -50.25
C ALA A 282 50.32 7.06 -49.82
#